data_AF-A0A3P8CUY2-F1
#
_entry.id   AF-A0A3P8CUY2-F1
#
_cell.length_a   1.000
_cell.length_b   1.000
_cell.length_c   1.000
_cell.angle_alpha   90.00
_cell.angle_beta   90.00
_cell.angle_gamma   90.00
#
_symmetry.space_group_name_H-M   'P 1'
#
loop_
_entity.id
_entity.type
_entity.pdbx_description
1 polymer ?
#
loop_
_entity_poly.entity_id
_entity_poly.type
_entity_poly.pdbx_seq_one_letter_code
_entity_poly.pdbx_strand_id
1 'polypeptide(L)' 'MKQSAWCFSSSGFYQFGQEEIVILLRRRFDEKLPPMEIFYQYWLIYQALVNYAEKQVKSDVNFGKYQTVFHRLYCWYSVY' A
#
# COMPACT_ATOMS: atom_id res chain seq x y z
N MET A 1 17.69 -5.96 24.41
CA MET A 1 16.81 -4.78 24.63
C MET A 1 15.65 -4.86 23.67
N LYS A 2 14.41 -4.68 24.13
CA LYS A 2 13.25 -4.50 23.24
C LYS A 2 13.35 -3.10 22.63
N GLN A 3 13.51 -3.00 21.31
CA GLN A 3 13.59 -1.73 20.60
C GLN A 3 12.22 -1.45 19.97
N SER A 4 11.65 -0.28 20.25
CA SER A 4 10.33 0.08 19.75
C SER A 4 10.35 0.32 18.23
N ALA A 5 9.24 0.00 17.57
CA ALA A 5 9.11 0.14 16.12
C ALA A 5 7.81 0.88 15.76
N TRP A 6 7.87 1.66 14.68
CA TRP A 6 6.69 2.05 13.93
C TRP A 6 6.28 0.88 13.05
N CYS A 7 5.04 0.41 13.21
CA CYS A 7 4.44 -0.61 12.37
C CYS A 7 3.46 0.07 11.43
N PHE A 8 3.77 0.05 10.13
CA PHE A 8 2.91 0.52 9.07
C PHE A 8 2.25 -0.67 8.38
N SER A 9 0.98 -0.52 8.02
CA SER A 9 0.21 -1.59 7.39
C SER A 9 -0.65 -1.04 6.27
N SER A 10 -0.79 -1.81 5.20
CA SER A 10 -1.70 -1.55 4.08
C SER A 10 -2.92 -2.48 4.11
N SER A 11 -3.99 -2.02 3.49
CA SER A 11 -5.13 -2.83 3.06
C SER A 11 -5.64 -2.30 1.72
N GLY A 12 -5.77 -3.18 0.73
CA GLY A 12 -6.25 -2.85 -0.62
C GLY A 12 -5.29 -3.26 -1.74
N PHE A 13 -4.17 -3.93 -1.47
CA PHE A 13 -3.31 -4.46 -2.53
C PHE A 13 -3.83 -5.78 -3.12
N TYR A 14 -4.52 -6.59 -2.32
CA TYR A 14 -5.05 -7.89 -2.78
C TYR A 14 -5.98 -7.78 -3.99
N GLN A 15 -6.68 -6.65 -4.17
CA GLN A 15 -7.54 -6.43 -5.34
C GLN A 15 -6.77 -6.37 -6.67
N PHE A 16 -5.44 -6.23 -6.63
CA PHE A 16 -4.54 -6.28 -7.78
C PHE A 16 -3.67 -7.54 -7.81
N GLY A 17 -4.00 -8.56 -7.01
CA GLY A 17 -3.21 -9.79 -6.90
C GLY A 17 -1.87 -9.62 -6.16
N GLN A 18 -1.70 -8.52 -5.44
CA GLN A 18 -0.51 -8.21 -4.64
C GLN A 18 -0.82 -8.41 -3.15
N GLU A 19 0.08 -9.07 -2.42
CA GLU A 19 -0.01 -9.22 -0.96
C GLU A 19 0.04 -7.86 -0.24
N GLU A 20 -0.60 -7.76 0.93
CA GLU A 20 -0.49 -6.56 1.75
C GLU A 20 0.93 -6.38 2.29
N ILE A 21 1.33 -5.12 2.45
CA ILE A 21 2.70 -4.76 2.81
C ILE A 21 2.71 -4.21 4.24
N VAL A 22 3.46 -4.89 5.11
CA VAL A 22 3.75 -4.43 6.46
C VAL A 22 5.19 -3.95 6.55
N ILE A 23 5.41 -2.75 7.06
CA ILE A 23 6.74 -2.18 7.25
C ILE A 23 6.96 -1.98 8.75
N LEU A 24 7.96 -2.68 9.28
CA LEU A 24 8.47 -2.46 10.64
C LEU A 24 9.70 -1.57 10.57
N LEU A 25 9.53 -0.32 11.01
CA LEU A 25 10.61 0.64 11.06
C LEU A 25 11.05 0.89 12.49
N ARG A 26 12.32 0.60 12.76
CA ARG A 26 12.95 0.84 14.06
C ARG A 26 12.87 2.33 14.45
N ARG A 27 12.34 2.62 15.63
CA ARG A 27 12.24 3.99 16.14
C ARG A 27 13.61 4.54 16.50
N ARG A 28 13.86 5.79 16.12
CA ARG A 28 15.04 6.54 16.61
C ARG A 28 14.77 7.04 18.03
N PHE A 29 15.82 7.27 18.80
CA PHE A 29 15.76 7.56 20.24
C PHE A 29 14.81 8.73 20.59
N ASP A 30 14.81 9.80 19.79
CA ASP A 30 13.99 11.00 20.02
C ASP A 30 12.84 11.17 19.01
N GLU A 31 12.47 10.09 18.30
CA GLU A 31 11.44 10.13 17.26
C GLU A 31 10.03 10.16 17.88
N LYS A 32 9.40 11.33 17.81
CA LYS A 32 8.07 11.61 18.36
C LYS A 32 6.93 11.22 17.42
N LEU A 33 7.17 11.25 16.11
CA LEU A 33 6.17 11.00 15.07
C LEU A 33 6.71 9.96 14.07
N PRO A 34 5.83 9.15 13.47
CA PRO A 34 6.23 8.22 12.41
C PRO A 34 6.69 8.98 11.16
N PRO A 35 7.60 8.41 10.36
CA PRO A 35 7.94 8.96 9.05
C PRO A 35 6.77 8.78 8.08
N MET A 36 6.16 9.90 7.69
CA MET A 36 4.98 9.93 6.83
C MET A 36 5.28 9.53 5.38
N GLU A 37 6.55 9.52 4.99
CA GLU A 37 7.03 9.09 3.67
C GLU A 37 6.66 7.64 3.36
N ILE A 38 6.44 6.82 4.40
CA ILE A 38 5.95 5.45 4.23
C ILE A 38 4.56 5.43 3.57
N PHE A 39 3.68 6.39 3.89
CA PHE A 39 2.38 6.50 3.23
C PHE A 39 2.51 6.87 1.75
N TYR A 40 3.47 7.74 1.43
CA TYR A 40 3.76 8.07 0.03
C TYR A 40 4.29 6.84 -0.72
N GLN A 41 5.09 6.00 -0.08
CA GLN A 41 5.56 4.76 -0.67
C GLN A 41 4.41 3.78 -0.96
N TYR A 42 3.47 3.62 -0.03
CA TYR A 42 2.26 2.82 -0.29
C TYR A 42 1.45 3.38 -1.46
N TRP A 43 1.32 4.70 -1.55
CA TRP A 43 0.63 5.34 -2.66
C TRP A 43 1.33 5.09 -4.00
N LEU A 44 2.66 5.18 -4.07
CA LEU A 44 3.42 4.88 -5.29
C LEU A 44 3.24 3.43 -5.74
N ILE A 45 3.29 2.48 -4.80
CA ILE A 45 3.06 1.06 -5.08
C ILE A 45 1.64 0.86 -5.62
N TYR A 46 0.65 1.47 -4.97
CA TYR A 46 -0.73 1.43 -5.42
C TYR A 46 -0.90 1.97 -6.85
N GLN A 47 -0.31 3.13 -7.16
CA GLN A 47 -0.35 3.71 -8.50
C GLN A 47 0.30 2.78 -9.54
N ALA A 48 1.42 2.14 -9.20
CA ALA A 48 2.06 1.18 -10.09
C ALA A 48 1.16 -0.03 -10.38
N LEU A 49 0.46 -0.56 -9.37
CA LEU A 49 -0.48 -1.68 -9.51
C LEU A 49 -1.69 -1.30 -10.35
N VAL A 50 -2.28 -0.12 -10.11
CA VAL A 50 -3.40 0.41 -10.92
C VAL A 50 -2.98 0.53 -12.39
N ASN A 51 -1.83 1.17 -12.64
CA ASN A 51 -1.30 1.34 -13.99
C ASN A 51 -1.01 0.00 -14.69
N TYR A 52 -0.51 -1.00 -13.95
CA TYR A 52 -0.27 -2.33 -14.47
C TYR A 52 -1.59 -3.03 -14.85
N ALA A 53 -2.57 -2.99 -13.95
CA ALA A 53 -3.89 -3.55 -14.20
C ALA A 53 -4.54 -2.90 -15.42
N GLU A 54 -4.57 -1.57 -15.51
CA GLU A 54 -5.12 -0.86 -16.68
C GLU A 54 -4.44 -1.23 -18.01
N LYS A 55 -3.13 -1.52 -17.99
CA LYS A 55 -2.41 -1.96 -19.19
C LYS A 55 -2.80 -3.36 -19.60
N GLN A 56 -2.97 -4.29 -18.65
CA GLN A 56 -3.46 -5.63 -18.96
C GLN A 56 -4.87 -5.61 -19.56
N VAL A 57 -5.74 -4.73 -19.04
CA VAL A 57 -7.09 -4.54 -19.58
C VAL A 57 -7.07 -4.08 -21.03
N LYS A 58 -6.14 -3.18 -21.38
CA LYS A 58 -6.04 -2.65 -22.75
C LYS A 58 -5.46 -3.67 -23.73
N SER A 59 -4.63 -4.61 -23.27
CA SER A 59 -4.13 -5.71 -24.12
C SER A 59 -5.18 -6.79 -24.35
N ASP A 60 -6.06 -7.02 -23.38
CA ASP A 60 -7.14 -8.00 -23.46
C ASP A 60 -8.37 -7.40 -24.16
N VAL A 61 -8.29 -7.23 -25.48
CA VAL A 61 -9.41 -6.78 -26.33
C VAL A 61 -10.46 -7.90 -26.46
N ASN A 62 -11.13 -8.25 -25.36
CA ASN A 62 -12.45 -8.87 -25.39
C ASN A 62 -13.12 -8.82 -23.99
N PHE A 63 -14.30 -8.20 -23.97
CA PHE A 63 -15.35 -8.29 -22.97
C PHE A 63 -15.20 -7.58 -21.61
N GLY A 64 -16.05 -6.56 -21.45
CA GLY A 64 -17.18 -6.70 -20.52
C GLY A 64 -16.95 -6.18 -19.10
N LYS A 65 -17.47 -4.97 -18.83
CA LYS A 65 -17.75 -4.43 -17.48
C LYS A 65 -16.53 -4.39 -16.55
N TYR A 66 -15.62 -3.45 -16.80
CA TYR A 66 -15.00 -2.77 -15.66
C TYR A 66 -16.10 -1.96 -14.97
N GLN A 67 -16.79 -2.64 -14.06
CA GLN A 67 -17.55 -1.99 -13.01
C GLN A 67 -16.57 -1.01 -12.37
N THR A 68 -16.96 0.26 -12.28
CA THR A 68 -16.22 1.31 -11.57
C THR A 68 -16.17 0.93 -10.09
N VAL A 69 -15.33 -0.05 -9.76
CA VAL A 69 -15.00 -0.40 -8.40
C VAL A 69 -14.12 0.76 -7.94
N PHE A 70 -14.63 1.54 -6.99
CA PHE A 70 -13.81 2.51 -6.29
C PHE A 70 -12.72 1.72 -5.55
N HIS A 71 -11.58 1.55 -6.18
CA HIS A 71 -10.41 0.94 -5.57
C HIS A 71 -9.95 1.86 -4.43
N ARG A 72 -9.89 1.31 -3.22
CA ARG A 72 -9.47 2.05 -2.02
C ARG A 72 -8.21 1.43 -1.47
N LEU A 73 -7.25 2.30 -1.16
CA LEU A 73 -6.08 1.99 -0.37
C LEU A 73 -6.29 2.57 1.03
N TYR A 74 -6.19 1.71 2.04
CA TYR A 74 -6.18 2.10 3.44
C TYR A 74 -4.79 1.85 4.00
N CYS A 75 -4.24 2.85 4.69
CA CYS A 75 -2.95 2.75 5.35
C CYS A 75 -3.04 3.31 6.76
N TRP A 76 -2.38 2.67 7.72
CA TRP A 76 -2.31 3.15 9.09
C TRP A 76 -0.96 2.80 9.72
N TYR A 77 -0.70 3.38 10.89
CA TYR A 77 0.48 3.06 11.70
C TYR A 77 0.12 2.78 13.16
N SER A 78 0.96 2.01 13.82
CA SER A 78 0.90 1.71 15.26
C SER A 78 2.30 1.64 15.86
N VAL A 79 2.40 1.63 17.19
CA VAL A 79 3.66 1.45 17.92
C VAL A 79 3.71 0.03 18.47
N TYR A 80 4.80 -0.69 18.20
CA TYR A 80 5.11 -2.01 18.77
C TYR A 80 6.35 -1.98 19.67
#